data_AF-A0A7V3L1C1-F1
#
_entry.id   AF-A0A7V3L1C1-F1
#
_cell.length_a   1.000
_cell.length_b   1.000
_cell.length_c   1.000
_cell.angle_alpha   90.00
_cell.angle_beta   90.00
_cell.angle_gamma   90.00
#
_symmetry.space_group_name_H-M   'P 1'
#
loop_
_entity.id
_entity.type
_entity.pdbx_description
1 polymer ?
#
loop_
_entity_poly.entity_id
_entity_poly.type
_entity_poly.pdbx_seq_one_letter_code
_entity_poly.pdbx_strand_id
1 'polypeptide(L)'
;MSSPNHLSFEPLLSEQEIKKTLRGPLPPGDYYLFGSDACVEGAILAGCRYYAGYPITPASEIMEKAAQRLPQVGGRFIQMEDEIASACSLIGASWAGVKAMTATSGPGFSLMMEAVSFAIMSETPFLIVNVQRPGPGQGYITSSQEDVMQARWGHHGGGPLIALAPASVQEMFDFTI
;
A
#
# COMPACT_ATOMS: atom_id res chain seq x y z
N MET A 1 35.12 12.59 42.71
CA MET A 1 33.86 11.94 42.35
C MET A 1 33.42 12.49 41.01
N SER A 2 33.81 11.82 39.92
CA SER A 2 33.46 12.19 38.54
C SER A 2 32.09 11.63 38.21
N SER A 3 31.15 12.49 37.79
CA SER A 3 29.83 12.10 37.29
C SER A 3 29.93 11.29 36.01
N PRO A 4 29.23 10.16 35.86
CA PRO A 4 29.10 9.52 34.56
C PRO A 4 28.08 10.30 33.71
N ASN A 5 28.58 10.98 32.67
CA ASN A 5 27.84 11.09 31.40
C ASN A 5 27.54 9.68 30.90
N HIS A 6 26.38 9.43 30.30
CA HIS A 6 26.13 8.50 29.17
C HIS A 6 24.62 8.28 29.01
N LEU A 7 23.94 9.21 28.32
CA LEU A 7 22.74 8.89 27.54
C LEU A 7 23.20 8.67 26.09
N SER A 8 23.98 7.62 25.86
CA SER A 8 24.16 7.07 24.53
C SER A 8 23.03 6.10 24.30
N PHE A 9 22.05 6.47 23.46
CA PHE A 9 21.16 5.51 22.84
C PHE A 9 22.03 4.60 21.98
N GLU A 10 22.42 3.45 22.50
CA GLU A 10 22.97 2.39 21.66
C GLU A 10 21.83 1.89 20.75
N PRO A 11 22.04 1.81 19.42
CA PRO A 11 21.04 1.22 18.55
C PRO A 11 20.86 -0.24 18.94
N LEU A 12 19.60 -0.67 19.13
CA LEU A 12 19.21 -2.03 19.54
C LEU A 12 19.69 -3.14 18.58
N LEU A 13 20.22 -2.79 17.40
CA LEU A 13 20.72 -3.69 16.37
C LEU A 13 21.99 -3.12 15.73
N SER A 14 22.94 -3.98 15.37
CA SER A 14 24.12 -3.57 14.59
C SER A 14 23.73 -3.13 13.16
N GLU A 15 24.52 -2.26 12.52
CA GLU A 15 24.25 -1.81 11.13
C GLU A 15 24.11 -2.97 10.13
N GLN A 16 24.82 -4.08 10.37
CA GLN A 16 24.74 -5.27 9.54
C GLN A 16 23.43 -6.03 9.76
N GLU A 17 22.93 -6.09 11.00
CA GLU A 17 21.60 -6.64 11.29
C GLU A 17 20.51 -5.77 10.69
N ILE A 18 20.59 -4.43 10.79
CA ILE A 18 19.64 -3.51 10.14
C ILE A 18 19.58 -3.76 8.63
N LYS A 19 20.73 -3.83 7.96
CA LYS A 19 20.80 -4.11 6.51
C LYS A 19 20.28 -5.50 6.12
N LYS A 20 20.44 -6.50 7.00
CA LYS A 20 19.93 -7.86 6.77
C LYS A 20 18.41 -7.94 7.00
N THR A 21 17.91 -7.19 7.97
CA THR A 21 16.49 -7.06 8.31
C THR A 21 15.71 -6.43 7.16
N LEU A 22 16.27 -5.38 6.54
CA LEU A 22 15.67 -4.71 5.38
C LEU A 22 15.59 -5.60 4.13
N ARG A 23 16.35 -6.71 4.04
CA ARG A 23 16.28 -7.63 2.88
C ARG A 23 15.12 -8.63 2.95
N GLY A 24 14.36 -8.63 4.05
CA GLY A 24 13.19 -9.48 4.24
C GLY A 24 11.99 -8.70 4.77
N PRO A 25 10.91 -9.40 5.14
CA PRO A 25 9.85 -8.83 5.97
C PRO A 25 10.41 -8.36 7.32
N LEU A 26 9.72 -7.42 7.97
CA LEU A 26 10.07 -7.00 9.32
C LEU A 26 10.04 -8.22 10.28
N PRO A 27 11.03 -8.36 11.17
CA PRO A 27 11.04 -9.42 12.17
C PRO A 27 9.96 -9.15 13.22
N PRO A 28 9.52 -10.17 13.98
CA PRO A 28 8.57 -9.96 15.06
C PRO A 28 9.10 -8.98 16.11
N GLY A 29 8.28 -8.01 16.52
CA GLY A 29 8.64 -7.00 17.52
C GLY A 29 7.65 -5.84 17.56
N ASP A 30 7.91 -4.90 18.46
CA ASP A 30 7.14 -3.65 18.58
C ASP A 30 7.77 -2.55 17.73
N TYR A 31 6.95 -1.91 16.89
CA TYR A 31 7.39 -0.86 15.98
C TYR A 31 6.53 0.40 16.13
N TYR A 32 7.16 1.56 15.97
CA TYR A 32 6.48 2.83 15.85
C TYR A 32 6.46 3.25 14.38
N LEU A 33 5.31 3.03 13.72
CA LEU A 33 5.14 3.21 12.27
C LEU A 33 3.97 4.12 11.95
N PHE A 34 4.04 4.76 10.79
CA PHE A 34 2.86 5.37 10.17
C PHE A 34 1.99 4.30 9.48
N GLY A 35 0.72 4.60 9.23
CA GLY A 35 -0.18 3.70 8.51
C GLY A 35 0.32 3.36 7.10
N SER A 36 0.97 4.31 6.43
CA SER A 36 1.60 4.13 5.12
C SER A 36 2.74 3.12 5.17
N ASP A 37 3.60 3.18 6.18
CA ASP A 37 4.66 2.19 6.42
C ASP A 37 4.08 0.80 6.70
N ALA A 38 3.12 0.73 7.63
CA ALA A 38 2.46 -0.51 8.03
C ALA A 38 1.79 -1.22 6.84
N CYS A 39 1.16 -0.47 5.95
CA CYS A 39 0.59 -1.00 4.71
C CYS A 39 1.65 -1.70 3.84
N VAL A 40 2.77 -1.03 3.55
CA VAL A 40 3.81 -1.60 2.67
C VAL A 40 4.46 -2.82 3.30
N GLU A 41 4.75 -2.78 4.60
CA GLU A 41 5.37 -3.91 5.29
C GLU A 41 4.40 -5.10 5.41
N GLY A 42 3.11 -4.84 5.66
CA GLY A 42 2.06 -5.85 5.64
C GLY A 42 1.96 -6.53 4.27
N ALA A 43 1.96 -5.74 3.18
CA ALA A 43 1.95 -6.28 1.82
C ALA A 43 3.19 -7.12 1.51
N ILE A 44 4.38 -6.66 1.92
CA ILE A 44 5.63 -7.40 1.74
C ILE A 44 5.59 -8.72 2.49
N LEU A 45 5.10 -8.72 3.73
CA LEU A 45 4.91 -9.92 4.56
C LEU A 45 3.91 -10.88 3.91
N ALA A 46 2.83 -10.38 3.31
CA ALA A 46 1.87 -11.15 2.51
C ALA A 46 2.49 -11.82 1.27
N GLY A 47 3.68 -11.40 0.85
CA GLY A 47 4.33 -11.85 -0.37
C GLY A 47 4.08 -10.95 -1.59
N CYS A 48 3.56 -9.74 -1.41
CA CYS A 48 3.49 -8.74 -2.47
C CYS A 48 4.89 -8.45 -3.04
N ARG A 49 5.04 -8.51 -4.36
CA ARG A 49 6.32 -8.27 -5.07
C ARG A 49 6.18 -7.33 -6.24
N TYR A 50 5.01 -6.70 -6.42
CA TYR A 50 4.79 -5.77 -7.50
C TYR A 50 3.95 -4.57 -7.04
N TYR A 51 4.42 -3.35 -7.35
CA TYR A 51 3.67 -2.12 -7.18
C TYR A 51 3.70 -1.33 -8.47
N ALA A 52 2.52 -0.92 -8.93
CA ALA A 52 2.33 0.02 -10.04
C ALA A 52 1.36 1.11 -9.60
N GLY A 53 1.76 2.38 -9.63
CA GLY A 53 0.93 3.47 -9.15
C GLY A 53 1.27 4.83 -9.74
N TYR A 54 0.34 5.77 -9.59
CA TYR A 54 0.48 7.17 -9.96
C TYR A 54 0.47 8.04 -8.69
N PRO A 55 1.33 9.06 -8.57
CA PRO A 55 1.41 9.87 -7.36
C PRO A 55 0.15 10.71 -7.17
N ILE A 56 -0.53 10.51 -6.04
CA ILE A 56 -1.71 11.28 -5.62
C ILE A 56 -1.71 11.45 -4.10
N THR A 57 -1.87 12.68 -3.61
CA THR A 57 -2.01 12.95 -2.17
C THR A 57 -3.37 12.44 -1.67
N PRO A 58 -3.48 11.77 -0.51
CA PRO A 58 -2.43 11.45 0.47
C PRO A 58 -1.77 10.06 0.30
N ALA A 59 -1.98 9.36 -0.81
CA ALA A 59 -1.45 8.01 -1.03
C ALA A 59 0.04 7.94 -1.41
N SER A 60 0.66 9.08 -1.78
CA SER A 60 2.06 9.13 -2.22
C SER A 60 3.06 8.56 -1.21
N GLU A 61 2.81 8.64 0.10
CA GLU A 61 3.71 8.07 1.11
C GLU A 61 3.83 6.54 0.98
N ILE A 62 2.74 5.85 0.66
CA ILE A 62 2.75 4.39 0.39
C ILE A 62 3.58 4.10 -0.84
N MET A 63 3.42 4.91 -1.90
CA MET A 63 4.18 4.78 -3.14
C MET A 63 5.69 4.97 -2.91
N GLU A 64 6.08 6.01 -2.18
CA GLU A 64 7.48 6.29 -1.82
C GLU A 64 8.08 5.13 -1.02
N LYS A 65 7.33 4.61 -0.04
CA LYS A 65 7.79 3.48 0.77
C LYS A 65 7.90 2.20 -0.05
N ALA A 66 6.95 1.93 -0.94
CA ALA A 66 6.99 0.79 -1.86
C ALA A 66 8.20 0.87 -2.80
N ALA A 67 8.51 2.06 -3.33
CA ALA A 67 9.69 2.30 -4.17
C ALA A 67 11.00 1.95 -3.45
N GLN A 68 11.08 2.24 -2.15
CA GLN A 68 12.25 1.92 -1.34
C GLN A 68 12.31 0.45 -0.96
N ARG A 69 11.19 -0.13 -0.52
CA ARG A 69 11.15 -1.45 0.14
C ARG A 69 11.06 -2.62 -0.82
N LEU A 70 10.28 -2.53 -1.91
CA LEU A 70 10.11 -3.65 -2.84
C LEU A 70 11.43 -4.14 -3.44
N PRO A 71 12.35 -3.28 -3.93
CA PRO A 71 13.62 -3.74 -4.47
C PRO A 71 14.47 -4.52 -3.45
N GLN A 72 14.33 -4.22 -2.16
CA GLN A 72 15.09 -4.88 -1.09
C GLN A 72 14.63 -6.32 -0.83
N VAL A 73 13.38 -6.64 -1.18
CA VAL A 73 12.77 -7.98 -1.04
C VAL A 73 12.58 -8.70 -2.38
N GLY A 74 13.27 -8.23 -3.44
CA GLY A 74 13.21 -8.82 -4.78
C GLY A 74 11.95 -8.49 -5.57
N GLY A 75 11.15 -7.52 -5.11
CA GLY A 75 10.00 -7.00 -5.83
C GLY A 75 10.35 -5.91 -6.84
N ARG A 76 9.34 -5.46 -7.58
CA ARG A 76 9.43 -4.40 -8.57
C ARG A 76 8.46 -3.27 -8.23
N PHE A 77 8.94 -2.05 -8.40
CA PHE A 77 8.17 -0.83 -8.31
C PHE A 77 8.20 -0.14 -9.67
N ILE A 78 7.06 0.37 -10.11
CA ILE A 78 6.96 1.23 -11.29
C ILE A 78 6.00 2.38 -11.00
N GLN A 79 6.44 3.59 -11.31
CA GLN A 79 5.53 4.73 -11.43
C GLN A 79 4.93 4.69 -12.82
N MET A 80 3.60 4.62 -12.87
CA MET A 80 2.85 4.62 -14.13
C MET A 80 2.47 6.04 -14.54
N GLU A 81 1.99 6.18 -15.76
CA GLU A 81 1.58 7.45 -16.35
C GLU A 81 0.26 7.99 -15.76
N ASP A 82 -0.64 7.10 -15.33
CA ASP A 82 -1.92 7.39 -14.70
C ASP A 82 -2.45 6.19 -13.89
N GLU A 83 -3.60 6.36 -13.25
CA GLU A 83 -4.25 5.30 -12.47
C GLU A 83 -4.85 4.17 -13.33
N ILE A 84 -5.19 4.43 -14.59
CA ILE A 84 -5.71 3.40 -15.51
C ILE A 84 -4.59 2.41 -15.84
N ALA A 85 -3.44 2.93 -16.26
CA ALA A 85 -2.24 2.15 -16.53
C ALA A 85 -1.77 1.41 -15.28
N SER A 86 -1.86 2.04 -14.11
CA SER A 86 -1.60 1.39 -12.82
C SER A 86 -2.45 0.14 -12.64
N ALA A 87 -3.78 0.24 -12.75
CA ALA A 87 -4.67 -0.90 -12.54
C ALA A 87 -4.50 -2.00 -13.61
N CYS A 88 -4.37 -1.62 -14.89
CA CYS A 88 -4.10 -2.57 -15.98
C CYS A 88 -2.77 -3.33 -15.77
N SER A 89 -1.76 -2.65 -15.25
CA SER A 89 -0.47 -3.24 -14.91
C SER A 89 -0.57 -4.24 -13.76
N LEU A 90 -1.38 -3.98 -12.74
CA LEU A 90 -1.64 -4.95 -11.66
C LEU A 90 -2.28 -6.23 -12.17
N ILE A 91 -3.25 -6.12 -13.09
CA ILE A 91 -3.88 -7.29 -13.72
C ILE A 91 -2.81 -8.14 -14.43
N GLY A 92 -1.96 -7.52 -15.25
CA GLY A 92 -0.87 -8.22 -15.93
C GLY A 92 0.12 -8.86 -14.96
N ALA A 93 0.47 -8.18 -13.88
CA ALA A 93 1.34 -8.71 -12.84
C ALA A 93 0.71 -9.92 -12.12
N SER A 94 -0.59 -9.85 -11.79
CA SER A 94 -1.31 -10.98 -11.22
C SER A 94 -1.32 -12.19 -12.13
N TRP A 95 -1.53 -12.02 -13.44
CA TRP A 95 -1.49 -13.12 -14.42
C TRP A 95 -0.08 -13.69 -14.60
N ALA A 96 0.96 -12.87 -14.39
CA ALA A 96 2.34 -13.34 -14.32
C ALA A 96 2.66 -14.11 -13.02
N GLY A 97 1.68 -14.26 -12.12
CA GLY A 97 1.80 -15.05 -10.89
C GLY A 97 2.39 -14.31 -9.70
N VAL A 98 2.41 -12.98 -9.71
CA VAL A 98 2.91 -12.18 -8.58
C VAL A 98 1.77 -11.46 -7.86
N LYS A 99 1.83 -11.42 -6.52
CA LYS A 99 0.94 -10.56 -5.73
C LYS A 99 1.29 -9.10 -5.99
N ALA A 100 0.28 -8.33 -6.41
CA ALA A 100 0.43 -6.96 -6.87
C ALA A 100 -0.48 -6.01 -6.10
N MET A 101 0.00 -4.78 -5.87
CA MET A 101 -0.78 -3.75 -5.19
C MET A 101 -0.58 -2.36 -5.79
N THR A 102 -1.50 -1.44 -5.50
CA THR A 102 -1.34 0.01 -5.70
C THR A 102 -1.94 0.78 -4.54
N ALA A 103 -1.65 2.07 -4.45
CA ALA A 103 -2.32 3.01 -3.57
C ALA A 103 -2.76 4.25 -4.36
N THR A 104 -3.96 4.73 -4.05
CA THR A 104 -4.58 5.87 -4.74
C THR A 104 -5.53 6.61 -3.77
N SER A 105 -6.27 7.60 -4.29
CA SER A 105 -7.33 8.31 -3.57
C SER A 105 -8.55 8.45 -4.49
N GLY A 106 -9.68 8.98 -4.00
CA GLY A 106 -10.99 9.01 -4.70
C GLY A 106 -10.96 9.31 -6.21
N PRO A 107 -10.26 10.35 -6.70
CA PRO A 107 -10.17 10.62 -8.14
C PRO A 107 -9.53 9.49 -8.94
N GLY A 108 -8.38 9.00 -8.46
CA GLY A 108 -7.66 7.90 -9.09
C GLY A 108 -8.40 6.57 -8.95
N PHE A 109 -9.04 6.32 -7.81
CA PHE A 109 -9.88 5.16 -7.59
C PHE A 109 -11.05 5.11 -8.60
N SER A 110 -11.64 6.26 -8.90
CA SER A 110 -12.67 6.39 -9.94
C SER A 110 -12.17 5.98 -11.32
N LEU A 111 -10.94 6.34 -11.68
CA LEU A 111 -10.33 5.96 -12.96
C LEU A 111 -10.05 4.45 -13.05
N MET A 112 -9.79 3.78 -11.92
CA MET A 112 -9.52 2.35 -11.88
C MET A 112 -10.77 1.46 -11.98
N MET A 113 -11.99 2.01 -11.91
CA MET A 113 -13.23 1.22 -11.79
C MET A 113 -13.50 0.27 -12.97
N GLU A 114 -13.06 0.64 -14.18
CA GLU A 114 -13.19 -0.24 -15.35
C GLU A 114 -12.29 -1.48 -15.22
N ALA A 115 -11.02 -1.28 -14.85
CA ALA A 115 -10.09 -2.36 -14.56
C ALA A 115 -10.55 -3.23 -13.38
N VAL A 116 -11.14 -2.64 -12.33
CA VAL A 116 -11.76 -3.39 -11.22
C VAL A 116 -12.90 -4.28 -11.71
N SER A 117 -13.78 -3.74 -12.57
CA SER A 117 -14.88 -4.53 -13.16
C SER A 117 -14.35 -5.70 -14.00
N PHE A 118 -13.29 -5.46 -14.78
CA PHE A 118 -12.61 -6.49 -15.55
C PHE A 118 -11.91 -7.54 -14.67
N ALA A 119 -11.31 -7.13 -13.55
CA ALA A 119 -10.67 -8.01 -12.59
C ALA A 119 -11.65 -8.97 -11.92
N ILE A 120 -12.85 -8.48 -11.58
CA ILE A 120 -13.94 -9.31 -11.06
C ILE A 120 -14.34 -10.36 -12.09
N MET A 121 -14.56 -9.96 -13.35
CA MET A 121 -14.94 -10.87 -14.43
C MET A 121 -13.85 -11.94 -14.70
N SER A 122 -12.58 -11.55 -14.63
CA SER A 122 -11.44 -12.43 -14.92
C SER A 122 -10.91 -13.18 -13.71
N GLU A 123 -11.53 -13.02 -12.53
CA GLU A 123 -11.10 -13.59 -11.26
C GLU A 123 -9.63 -13.25 -10.93
N THR A 124 -9.21 -12.03 -11.27
CA THR A 124 -7.81 -11.59 -11.15
C THR A 124 -7.56 -10.87 -9.82
N PRO A 125 -6.73 -11.41 -8.91
CA PRO A 125 -6.49 -10.80 -7.61
C PRO A 125 -5.44 -9.67 -7.65
N PHE A 126 -5.77 -8.51 -7.08
CA PHE A 126 -4.82 -7.47 -6.69
C PHE A 126 -5.38 -6.62 -5.56
N LEU A 127 -4.52 -5.82 -4.92
CA LEU A 127 -4.89 -4.91 -3.84
C LEU A 127 -4.88 -3.44 -4.33
N ILE A 128 -5.96 -2.71 -4.06
CA ILE A 128 -5.98 -1.24 -4.15
C ILE A 128 -6.17 -0.67 -2.75
N VAL A 129 -5.24 0.16 -2.32
CA VAL A 129 -5.37 0.94 -1.09
C VAL A 129 -5.93 2.31 -1.44
N ASN A 130 -7.22 2.53 -1.18
CA ASN A 130 -7.85 3.83 -1.35
C ASN A 130 -7.68 4.68 -0.08
N VAL A 131 -6.71 5.60 -0.08
CA VAL A 131 -6.50 6.54 1.02
C VAL A 131 -7.48 7.71 0.84
N GLN A 132 -8.59 7.65 1.57
CA GLN A 132 -9.74 8.52 1.37
C GLN A 132 -9.45 9.98 1.77
N ARG A 133 -9.91 10.90 0.91
CA ARG A 133 -9.89 12.35 1.12
C ARG A 133 -11.22 12.95 0.61
N PRO A 134 -11.67 14.13 1.07
CA PRO A 134 -12.97 14.66 0.73
C PRO A 134 -13.19 14.76 -0.78
N GLY A 135 -14.38 14.39 -1.23
CA GLY A 135 -14.86 14.63 -2.59
C GLY A 135 -15.93 15.75 -2.63
N PRO A 136 -16.74 15.84 -3.70
CA PRO A 136 -16.61 15.14 -4.99
C PRO A 136 -15.53 15.78 -5.89
N GLY A 137 -15.11 15.06 -6.95
CA GLY A 137 -14.11 15.55 -7.89
C GLY A 137 -12.73 15.68 -7.25
N GLN A 138 -12.02 16.79 -7.51
CA GLN A 138 -10.70 17.02 -6.91
C GLN A 138 -10.73 17.06 -5.39
N GLY A 139 -11.81 17.64 -4.83
CA GLY A 139 -12.03 17.78 -3.41
C GLY A 139 -10.93 18.57 -2.67
N TYR A 140 -10.61 18.12 -1.45
CA TYR A 140 -9.53 18.68 -0.62
C TYR A 140 -8.56 17.58 -0.18
N ILE A 141 -7.38 17.96 0.31
CA ILE A 141 -6.33 17.02 0.75
C ILE A 141 -6.37 16.71 2.25
N THR A 142 -7.51 16.93 2.91
CA THR A 142 -7.72 16.58 4.32
C THR A 142 -8.25 15.14 4.45
N SER A 143 -8.46 14.66 5.68
CA SER A 143 -9.03 13.32 5.93
C SER A 143 -10.53 13.26 5.66
N SER A 144 -11.02 12.19 5.05
CA SER A 144 -12.45 11.85 4.95
C SER A 144 -12.69 10.34 5.00
N GLN A 145 -13.97 9.93 4.95
CA GLN A 145 -14.41 8.53 4.87
C GLN A 145 -15.56 8.38 3.84
N GLU A 146 -15.51 9.16 2.76
CA GLU A 146 -16.64 9.36 1.84
C GLU A 146 -16.72 8.33 0.69
N ASP A 147 -15.65 7.56 0.46
CA ASP A 147 -15.56 6.65 -0.69
C ASP A 147 -16.10 5.25 -0.40
N VAL A 148 -16.64 5.00 0.81
CA VAL A 148 -17.14 3.67 1.22
C VAL A 148 -18.14 3.10 0.20
N MET A 149 -19.03 3.94 -0.32
CA MET A 149 -20.01 3.51 -1.32
C MET A 149 -19.35 3.11 -2.65
N GLN A 150 -18.36 3.88 -3.10
CA GLN A 150 -17.63 3.57 -4.32
C GLN A 150 -16.73 2.34 -4.13
N ALA A 151 -16.12 2.20 -2.96
CA ALA A 151 -15.26 1.07 -2.62
C ALA A 151 -16.02 -0.25 -2.73
N ARG A 152 -17.30 -0.29 -2.35
CA ARG A 152 -18.10 -1.51 -2.38
C ARG A 152 -18.95 -1.68 -3.65
N TRP A 153 -19.43 -0.59 -4.27
CA TRP A 153 -20.41 -0.64 -5.36
C TRP A 153 -20.05 0.23 -6.58
N GLY A 154 -18.82 0.74 -6.68
CA GLY A 154 -18.42 1.66 -7.76
C GLY A 154 -18.20 0.99 -9.12
N HIS A 155 -17.98 -0.32 -9.16
CA HIS A 155 -17.80 -1.08 -10.39
C HIS A 155 -19.14 -1.39 -11.07
N HIS A 156 -19.13 -1.56 -12.39
CA HIS A 156 -20.35 -1.89 -13.15
C HIS A 156 -20.52 -3.42 -13.27
N GLY A 157 -21.72 -3.86 -13.69
CA GLY A 157 -22.02 -5.27 -13.96
C GLY A 157 -22.30 -6.15 -12.73
N GLY A 158 -22.07 -5.65 -11.52
CA GLY A 158 -22.23 -6.42 -10.27
C GLY A 158 -21.14 -7.48 -10.09
N GLY A 159 -21.10 -8.11 -8.91
CA GLY A 159 -20.07 -9.10 -8.55
C GLY A 159 -19.51 -8.91 -7.14
N PRO A 160 -18.84 -9.92 -6.59
CA PRO A 160 -18.25 -9.82 -5.26
C PRO A 160 -16.94 -9.01 -5.31
N LEU A 161 -16.85 -7.96 -4.49
CA LEU A 161 -15.62 -7.22 -4.26
C LEU A 161 -15.37 -7.09 -2.76
N ILE A 162 -14.18 -7.46 -2.29
CA ILE A 162 -13.82 -7.35 -0.87
C ILE A 162 -13.40 -5.91 -0.57
N ALA A 163 -14.09 -5.27 0.38
CA ALA A 163 -13.77 -3.92 0.84
C ALA A 163 -13.56 -3.96 2.36
N LEU A 164 -12.39 -3.52 2.81
CA LEU A 164 -12.00 -3.46 4.22
C LEU A 164 -11.71 -2.00 4.60
N ALA A 165 -11.98 -1.63 5.86
CA ALA A 165 -11.77 -0.29 6.39
C ALA A 165 -11.00 -0.37 7.71
N PRO A 166 -9.66 -0.24 7.70
CA PRO A 166 -8.87 -0.28 8.92
C PRO A 166 -9.08 0.99 9.76
N ALA A 167 -9.19 0.82 11.07
CA ALA A 167 -9.36 1.90 12.06
C ALA A 167 -8.07 2.23 12.83
N SER A 168 -7.00 1.46 12.63
CA SER A 168 -5.71 1.67 13.29
C SER A 168 -4.52 1.29 12.40
N VAL A 169 -3.31 1.69 12.79
CA VAL A 169 -2.06 1.29 12.11
C VAL A 169 -1.87 -0.23 12.15
N GLN A 170 -2.23 -0.87 13.27
CA GLN A 170 -2.16 -2.33 13.39
C GLN A 170 -3.14 -3.01 12.43
N GLU A 171 -4.39 -2.54 12.37
CA GLU A 171 -5.36 -3.08 11.40
C GLU A 171 -4.94 -2.82 9.96
N MET A 172 -4.29 -1.69 9.67
CA MET A 172 -3.73 -1.42 8.34
C MET A 172 -2.69 -2.48 7.96
N PHE A 173 -1.83 -2.87 8.89
CA PHE A 173 -0.88 -3.96 8.69
C PHE A 173 -1.61 -5.29 8.47
N ASP A 174 -2.50 -5.65 9.40
CA ASP A 174 -3.17 -6.96 9.43
C ASP A 174 -4.09 -7.19 8.22
N PHE A 175 -4.83 -6.16 7.78
CA PHE A 175 -5.73 -6.27 6.63
C PHE A 175 -5.00 -6.23 5.28
N THR A 176 -3.71 -5.88 5.28
CA THR A 176 -2.89 -5.91 4.07
C THR A 176 -2.19 -7.27 3.85
N ILE A 177 -2.22 -8.16 4.86
CA ILE A 177 -1.68 -9.54 4.80
C ILE A 177 -2.64 -10.47 4.03
#